data_AF-A0A972PVP3-F1
#
_entry.id   AF-A0A972PVP3-F1
#
_cell.length_a   1.000
_cell.length_b   1.000
_cell.length_c   1.000
_cell.angle_alpha   90.00
_cell.angle_beta   90.00
_cell.angle_gamma   90.00
#
_symmetry.space_group_name_H-M   'P 1'
#
loop_
_entity.id
_entity.type
_entity.pdbx_description
1 polymer ?
#
loop_
_entity_poly.entity_id
_entity_poly.type
_entity_poly.pdbx_seq_one_letter_code
_entity_poly.pdbx_strand_id
1 'polypeptide(L)'
;MKKASTLLLSSLLAVSLAFALAGCGQSSEDKALRFIGRGDASAYRMASEGQRMSDALQEFFDVLQGPNPQAIVEPGGPLEEYEDAREEMSSYAARAEAEFQGVLDLGGVEEEKQYATMMIEVASKTKELAGFVEEWFNKALDVIKTLDEKKIRSYLTGDEFEGGLAEIDEMKSEIDKLAGKAKDYRLENDF
;
A
#
# COMPACT_ATOMS: atom_id res chain seq x y z
N MET A 1 65.52 -18.92 -22.91
CA MET A 1 64.44 -18.93 -21.89
C MET A 1 64.29 -17.56 -21.21
N LYS A 2 63.86 -16.50 -21.92
CA LYS A 2 63.66 -15.15 -21.34
C LYS A 2 62.46 -14.38 -21.90
N LYS A 3 61.55 -15.04 -22.64
CA LYS A 3 60.36 -14.38 -23.25
C LYS A 3 59.02 -14.89 -22.73
N ALA A 4 59.02 -15.92 -21.88
CA ALA A 4 57.80 -16.48 -21.29
C ALA A 4 57.39 -15.79 -19.96
N SER A 5 58.34 -15.13 -19.28
CA SER A 5 58.09 -14.51 -17.97
C SER A 5 57.37 -13.17 -18.05
N THR A 6 57.42 -12.47 -19.20
CA THR A 6 56.81 -11.15 -19.36
C THR A 6 55.30 -11.22 -19.64
N LEU A 7 54.82 -12.33 -20.21
CA LEU A 7 53.39 -12.54 -20.49
C LEU A 7 52.58 -12.93 -19.24
N LEU A 8 53.21 -13.57 -18.26
CA LEU A 8 52.58 -13.95 -16.99
C LEU A 8 52.37 -12.77 -16.04
N LEU A 9 53.23 -11.75 -16.08
CA LEU A 9 53.05 -10.54 -15.26
C LEU A 9 51.92 -9.63 -15.78
N SER A 10 51.72 -9.55 -17.11
CA SER A 10 50.65 -8.74 -17.71
C SER A 10 49.26 -9.32 -17.46
N SER A 11 49.12 -10.65 -17.33
CA SER A 11 47.84 -11.30 -17.02
C SER A 11 47.41 -11.13 -15.55
N LEU A 12 48.36 -10.95 -14.63
CA LEU A 12 48.06 -10.75 -13.20
C LEU A 12 47.56 -9.33 -12.89
N LEU A 13 48.01 -8.32 -13.63
CA LEU A 13 47.58 -6.92 -13.49
C LEU A 13 46.19 -6.64 -14.09
N ALA A 14 45.79 -7.38 -15.12
CA ALA A 14 44.45 -7.22 -15.72
C ALA A 14 43.34 -7.84 -14.85
N VAL A 15 43.65 -8.92 -14.12
CA VAL A 15 42.68 -9.57 -13.21
C VAL A 15 42.47 -8.73 -11.95
N SER A 16 43.49 -8.09 -11.39
CA SER A 16 43.33 -7.21 -10.22
C SER A 16 42.53 -5.94 -10.52
N LEU A 17 42.60 -5.41 -11.74
CA LEU A 17 41.79 -4.26 -12.16
C LEU A 17 40.30 -4.62 -12.38
N ALA A 18 40.00 -5.86 -12.81
CA ALA A 18 38.62 -6.34 -12.96
C ALA A 18 37.91 -6.54 -11.61
N PHE A 19 38.63 -6.96 -10.56
CA PHE A 19 38.08 -7.05 -9.20
C PHE A 19 37.90 -5.69 -8.53
N ALA A 20 38.71 -4.68 -8.86
CA ALA A 20 38.51 -3.31 -8.39
C ALA A 20 37.28 -2.63 -9.03
N LEU A 21 36.91 -3.04 -10.26
CA LEU A 21 35.73 -2.52 -10.98
C LEU A 21 34.44 -3.31 -10.70
N ALA A 22 34.53 -4.54 -10.20
CA ALA A 22 33.38 -5.28 -9.66
C ALA A 22 32.84 -4.67 -8.34
N GLY A 23 33.60 -3.77 -7.71
CA GLY A 23 33.19 -2.97 -6.55
C GLY A 23 32.42 -1.69 -6.88
N CYS A 24 32.14 -1.40 -8.16
CA CYS A 24 31.23 -0.32 -8.58
C CYS A 24 29.77 -0.79 -8.68
N GLY A 25 29.39 -1.85 -7.96
CA GLY A 25 27.99 -2.21 -7.76
C GLY A 25 27.41 -1.38 -6.62
N GLN A 26 26.19 -0.86 -6.78
CA GLN A 26 25.45 -0.20 -5.69
C GLN A 26 25.50 -1.05 -4.42
N SER A 27 25.80 -0.42 -3.28
CA SER A 27 25.83 -1.09 -1.98
C SER A 27 24.46 -1.72 -1.69
N SER A 28 24.41 -2.72 -0.81
CA SER A 28 23.12 -3.29 -0.36
C SER A 28 22.21 -2.21 0.22
N GLU A 29 22.80 -1.27 0.97
CA GLU A 29 22.15 -0.09 1.54
C GLU A 29 21.53 0.80 0.46
N ASP A 30 22.28 1.16 -0.58
CA ASP A 30 21.76 1.94 -1.72
C ASP A 30 20.57 1.25 -2.39
N LYS A 31 20.60 -0.09 -2.50
CA LYS A 31 19.50 -0.86 -3.07
C LYS A 31 18.29 -0.87 -2.13
N ALA A 32 18.52 -1.05 -0.82
CA ALA A 32 17.48 -1.01 0.19
C ALA A 32 16.75 0.33 0.18
N LEU A 33 17.47 1.45 0.16
CA LEU A 33 16.90 2.79 0.09
C LEU A 33 16.07 3.03 -1.18
N ARG A 34 16.48 2.44 -2.33
CA ARG A 34 15.67 2.51 -3.56
C ARG A 34 14.39 1.70 -3.47
N PHE A 35 14.43 0.52 -2.86
CA PHE A 35 13.21 -0.27 -2.61
C PHE A 35 12.29 0.48 -1.65
N ILE A 36 12.81 0.97 -0.53
CA ILE A 36 12.09 1.80 0.43
C ILE A 36 11.43 2.99 -0.25
N GLY A 37 12.17 3.80 -1.01
CA GLY A 37 11.61 4.98 -1.66
C GLY A 37 10.48 4.66 -2.66
N ARG A 38 10.53 3.51 -3.35
CA ARG A 38 9.42 3.06 -4.23
C ARG A 38 8.24 2.49 -3.43
N GLY A 39 8.53 1.78 -2.33
CA GLY A 39 7.56 1.29 -1.38
C GLY A 39 6.77 2.44 -0.75
N ASP A 40 7.46 3.47 -0.26
CA ASP A 40 6.87 4.66 0.35
C ASP A 40 6.02 5.46 -0.63
N ALA A 41 6.51 5.62 -1.87
CA ALA A 41 5.74 6.29 -2.91
C ALA A 41 4.43 5.54 -3.20
N SER A 42 4.47 4.20 -3.17
CA SER A 42 3.28 3.36 -3.32
C SER A 42 2.38 3.44 -2.09
N ALA A 43 2.94 3.41 -0.88
CA ALA A 43 2.19 3.54 0.38
C ALA A 43 1.50 4.91 0.51
N TYR A 44 2.15 5.99 0.06
CA TYR A 44 1.54 7.31 0.01
C TYR A 44 0.33 7.35 -0.94
N ARG A 45 0.45 6.76 -2.13
CA ARG A 45 -0.68 6.66 -3.07
C ARG A 45 -1.80 5.77 -2.53
N MET A 46 -1.46 4.63 -1.94
CA MET A 46 -2.40 3.77 -1.23
C MET A 46 -3.21 4.55 -0.19
N ALA A 47 -2.56 5.35 0.66
CA ALA A 47 -3.25 6.17 1.66
C ALA A 47 -4.15 7.24 1.02
N SER A 48 -3.69 7.87 -0.08
CA SER A 48 -4.48 8.85 -0.84
C SER A 48 -5.74 8.23 -1.44
N GLU A 49 -5.63 7.04 -2.04
CA GLU A 49 -6.79 6.33 -2.59
C GLU A 49 -7.72 5.82 -1.48
N GLY A 50 -7.19 5.47 -0.31
CA GLY A 50 -8.02 5.18 0.86
C GLY A 50 -8.86 6.37 1.32
N GLN A 51 -8.33 7.59 1.26
CA GLN A 51 -9.11 8.80 1.50
C GLN A 51 -10.16 9.01 0.41
N ARG A 52 -9.80 8.89 -0.87
CA ARG A 52 -10.74 9.02 -1.99
C ARG A 52 -11.89 8.01 -1.89
N MET A 53 -11.59 6.76 -1.52
CA MET A 53 -12.59 5.72 -1.26
C MET A 53 -13.52 6.11 -0.11
N SER A 54 -12.98 6.65 0.98
CA SER A 54 -13.78 7.13 2.12
C SER A 54 -14.70 8.29 1.74
N ASP A 55 -14.20 9.24 0.95
CA ASP A 55 -14.96 10.39 0.48
C ASP A 55 -16.08 9.94 -0.47
N ALA A 56 -15.79 9.02 -1.40
CA ALA A 56 -16.78 8.46 -2.31
C ALA A 56 -17.88 7.67 -1.58
N LEU A 57 -17.54 6.92 -0.52
CA LEU A 57 -18.54 6.25 0.33
C LEU A 57 -19.43 7.25 1.05
N GLN A 58 -18.86 8.33 1.59
CA GLN A 58 -19.64 9.38 2.23
C GLN A 58 -20.59 10.03 1.22
N GLU A 59 -20.09 10.42 0.05
CA GLU A 59 -20.92 11.00 -1.01
C GLU A 59 -22.02 10.05 -1.49
N PHE A 60 -21.71 8.75 -1.61
CA PHE A 60 -22.71 7.72 -1.94
C PHE A 60 -23.89 7.77 -0.97
N PHE A 61 -23.64 7.77 0.34
CA PHE A 61 -24.70 7.78 1.35
C PHE A 61 -25.44 9.12 1.41
N ASP A 62 -24.75 10.23 1.17
CA ASP A 62 -25.36 11.56 1.10
C ASP A 62 -26.31 11.68 -0.11
N VAL A 63 -25.89 11.21 -1.28
CA VAL A 63 -26.70 11.20 -2.51
C VAL A 63 -27.89 10.26 -2.36
N LEU A 64 -27.70 9.08 -1.74
CA LEU A 64 -28.78 8.12 -1.47
C LEU A 64 -29.91 8.72 -0.61
N GLN A 65 -29.55 9.57 0.35
CA GLN A 65 -30.48 10.26 1.24
C GLN A 65 -31.01 11.58 0.66
N GLY A 66 -30.42 12.02 -0.47
CA GLY A 66 -30.75 13.25 -1.15
C GLY A 66 -31.95 13.15 -2.10
N PRO A 67 -32.30 14.26 -2.77
CA PRO A 67 -33.43 14.33 -3.68
C PRO A 67 -33.20 13.61 -5.03
N ASN A 68 -31.96 13.23 -5.36
CA ASN A 68 -31.61 12.58 -6.63
C ASN A 68 -30.71 11.33 -6.42
N PRO A 69 -31.25 10.22 -5.91
CA PRO A 69 -30.47 9.00 -5.66
C PRO A 69 -29.95 8.33 -6.94
N GLN A 70 -30.44 8.72 -8.12
CA GLN A 70 -29.96 8.18 -9.41
C GLN A 70 -28.53 8.62 -9.73
N ALA A 71 -28.07 9.74 -9.16
CA ALA A 71 -26.70 10.24 -9.36
C ALA A 71 -25.62 9.29 -8.83
N ILE A 72 -25.97 8.33 -7.95
CA ILE A 72 -25.06 7.29 -7.45
C ILE A 72 -24.40 6.51 -8.58
N VAL A 73 -25.18 6.17 -9.62
CA VAL A 73 -24.79 5.25 -10.69
C VAL A 73 -24.53 5.97 -12.02
N GLU A 74 -24.54 7.30 -12.02
CA GLU A 74 -24.14 8.07 -13.20
C GLU A 74 -22.63 7.92 -13.43
N PRO A 75 -22.15 7.98 -14.69
CA PRO A 75 -20.71 7.94 -14.96
C PRO A 75 -19.95 9.06 -14.22
N GLY A 76 -18.87 8.69 -13.54
CA GLY A 76 -18.13 9.56 -12.61
C GLY A 76 -18.86 9.83 -11.29
N GLY A 77 -19.92 9.07 -11.00
CA GLY A 77 -20.68 9.16 -9.76
C GLY A 77 -20.00 8.41 -8.59
N PRO A 78 -20.55 8.55 -7.38
CA PRO A 78 -19.93 8.01 -6.16
C PRO A 78 -19.65 6.51 -6.17
N LEU A 79 -20.47 5.71 -6.87
CA LEU A 79 -20.24 4.26 -6.94
C LEU A 79 -18.98 3.92 -7.77
N GLU A 80 -18.82 4.56 -8.93
CA GLU A 80 -17.66 4.36 -9.80
C GLU A 80 -16.39 4.87 -9.10
N GLU A 81 -16.44 6.06 -8.48
CA GLU A 81 -15.32 6.63 -7.72
C GLU A 81 -14.90 5.74 -6.54
N TYR A 82 -15.85 5.13 -5.84
CA TYR A 82 -15.57 4.16 -4.78
C TYR A 82 -14.86 2.90 -5.33
N GLU A 83 -15.40 2.31 -6.40
CA GLU A 83 -14.86 1.08 -7.01
C GLU A 83 -13.44 1.31 -7.53
N ASP A 84 -13.22 2.41 -8.24
CA ASP A 84 -11.92 2.84 -8.76
C ASP A 84 -10.90 3.07 -7.64
N ALA A 85 -11.25 3.88 -6.64
CA ALA A 85 -10.35 4.19 -5.53
C ALA A 85 -9.98 2.92 -4.73
N ARG A 86 -10.93 2.01 -4.52
CA ARG A 86 -10.67 0.73 -3.85
C ARG A 86 -9.73 -0.18 -4.66
N GLU A 87 -9.93 -0.27 -5.98
CA GLU A 87 -9.05 -1.06 -6.86
C GLU A 87 -7.64 -0.46 -6.88
N GLU A 88 -7.53 0.85 -7.03
CA GLU A 88 -6.24 1.55 -7.00
C GLU A 88 -5.55 1.41 -5.64
N MET A 89 -6.26 1.60 -4.52
CA MET A 89 -5.74 1.38 -3.17
C MET A 89 -5.15 -0.02 -3.02
N SER A 90 -5.90 -1.05 -3.43
CA SER A 90 -5.46 -2.45 -3.36
C SER A 90 -4.23 -2.72 -4.23
N SER A 91 -4.20 -2.14 -5.43
CA SER A 91 -3.07 -2.22 -6.37
C SER A 91 -1.81 -1.56 -5.79
N TYR A 92 -1.93 -0.37 -5.21
CA TYR A 92 -0.82 0.33 -4.57
C TYR A 92 -0.34 -0.38 -3.31
N ALA A 93 -1.23 -0.96 -2.51
CA ALA A 93 -0.85 -1.79 -1.37
C ALA A 93 -0.01 -3.00 -1.82
N ALA A 94 -0.42 -3.69 -2.90
CA ALA A 94 0.34 -4.81 -3.44
C ALA A 94 1.71 -4.40 -3.98
N ARG A 95 1.82 -3.23 -4.62
CA ARG A 95 3.10 -2.68 -5.08
C ARG A 95 4.00 -2.30 -3.91
N ALA A 96 3.45 -1.62 -2.89
CA ALA A 96 4.21 -1.26 -1.69
C ALA A 96 4.81 -2.50 -1.02
N GLU A 97 3.98 -3.51 -0.78
CA GLU A 97 4.41 -4.79 -0.22
C GLU A 97 5.53 -5.45 -1.04
N ALA A 98 5.37 -5.53 -2.37
CA ALA A 98 6.38 -6.13 -3.24
C ALA A 98 7.72 -5.38 -3.22
N GLU A 99 7.69 -4.05 -3.17
CA GLU A 99 8.91 -3.23 -3.09
C GLU A 99 9.61 -3.42 -1.73
N PHE A 100 8.87 -3.42 -0.62
CA PHE A 100 9.43 -3.67 0.71
C PHE A 100 9.94 -5.10 0.88
N GLN A 101 9.28 -6.09 0.28
CA GLN A 101 9.76 -7.47 0.25
C GLN A 101 11.14 -7.58 -0.41
N GLY A 102 11.44 -6.73 -1.40
CA GLY A 102 12.76 -6.64 -2.03
C GLY A 102 13.89 -6.23 -1.08
N VAL A 103 13.58 -5.54 0.03
CA VAL A 103 14.56 -5.20 1.08
C VAL A 103 14.93 -6.43 1.91
N LEU A 104 13.97 -7.32 2.17
CA LEU A 104 14.15 -8.49 3.05
C LEU A 104 15.18 -9.49 2.50
N ASP A 105 15.36 -9.53 1.17
CA ASP A 105 16.31 -10.40 0.48
C ASP A 105 17.76 -9.86 0.48
N LEU A 106 17.99 -8.62 0.90
CA LEU A 106 19.31 -7.99 0.90
C LEU A 106 20.11 -8.39 2.15
N GLY A 107 21.44 -8.40 2.06
CA GLY A 107 22.33 -8.68 3.19
C GLY A 107 22.92 -7.39 3.77
N GLY A 108 22.99 -7.30 5.11
CA GLY A 108 23.68 -6.22 5.81
C GLY A 108 22.90 -4.90 5.91
N VAL A 109 21.57 -4.97 5.88
CA VAL A 109 20.63 -3.83 5.90
C VAL A 109 19.49 -4.08 6.91
N GLU A 110 19.87 -4.46 8.14
CA GLU A 110 18.90 -4.97 9.13
C GLU A 110 17.92 -3.89 9.63
N GLU A 111 18.35 -2.64 9.65
CA GLU A 111 17.50 -1.51 10.04
C GLU A 111 16.42 -1.26 8.96
N GLU A 112 16.82 -1.26 7.69
CA GLU A 112 15.91 -1.13 6.54
C GLU A 112 14.93 -2.30 6.46
N LYS A 113 15.37 -3.52 6.79
CA LYS A 113 14.50 -4.70 6.84
C LYS A 113 13.44 -4.59 7.93
N GLN A 114 13.81 -4.06 9.09
CA GLN A 114 12.85 -3.85 10.17
C GLN A 114 11.80 -2.82 9.77
N TYR A 115 12.20 -1.71 9.15
CA TYR A 115 11.26 -0.74 8.58
C TYR A 115 10.37 -1.37 7.49
N ALA A 116 10.97 -2.08 6.54
CA ALA A 116 10.25 -2.75 5.45
C ALA A 116 9.22 -3.76 5.99
N THR A 117 9.55 -4.50 7.05
CA THR A 117 8.62 -5.44 7.71
C THR A 117 7.40 -4.70 8.29
N MET A 118 7.61 -3.57 8.97
CA MET A 118 6.49 -2.76 9.48
C MET A 118 5.61 -2.22 8.36
N MET A 119 6.21 -1.76 7.26
CA MET A 119 5.47 -1.24 6.12
C MET A 119 4.74 -2.32 5.32
N ILE A 120 5.26 -3.55 5.26
CA ILE A 120 4.54 -4.72 4.74
C ILE A 120 3.28 -4.98 5.58
N GLU A 121 3.39 -4.91 6.91
CA GLU A 121 2.24 -5.08 7.81
C GLU A 121 1.17 -4.00 7.58
N VAL A 122 1.59 -2.74 7.43
CA VAL A 122 0.70 -1.61 7.06
C VAL A 122 -0.03 -1.88 5.75
N ALA A 123 0.69 -2.32 4.71
CA ALA A 123 0.09 -2.63 3.41
C ALA A 123 -0.89 -3.82 3.49
N SER A 124 -0.54 -4.87 4.25
CA SER A 124 -1.42 -6.03 4.48
C SER A 124 -2.71 -5.62 5.19
N LYS A 125 -2.60 -4.86 6.29
CA LYS A 125 -3.77 -4.37 7.05
C LYS A 125 -4.65 -3.43 6.23
N THR A 126 -4.06 -2.63 5.34
CA THR A 126 -4.82 -1.77 4.43
C THR A 126 -5.62 -2.60 3.41
N LYS A 127 -5.06 -3.71 2.91
CA LYS A 127 -5.81 -4.65 2.05
C LYS A 127 -6.94 -5.35 2.81
N GLU A 128 -6.70 -5.75 4.06
CA GLU A 128 -7.73 -6.32 4.93
C GLU A 128 -8.91 -5.34 5.08
N LEU A 129 -8.62 -4.06 5.35
CA LEU A 129 -9.63 -3.00 5.41
C LEU A 129 -10.38 -2.86 4.07
N ALA A 130 -9.67 -2.85 2.93
CA ALA A 130 -10.29 -2.77 1.61
C ALA A 130 -11.32 -3.89 1.38
N GLY A 131 -10.93 -5.12 1.72
CA GLY A 131 -11.78 -6.30 1.59
C GLY A 131 -12.98 -6.25 2.53
N PHE A 132 -12.78 -5.84 3.79
CA PHE A 132 -13.88 -5.64 4.72
C PHE A 132 -14.89 -4.62 4.20
N VAL A 133 -14.42 -3.45 3.75
CA VAL A 133 -15.25 -2.39 3.19
C VAL A 133 -16.03 -2.88 1.97
N GLU A 134 -15.40 -3.64 1.08
CA GLU A 134 -16.09 -4.26 -0.06
C GLU A 134 -17.23 -5.18 0.38
N GLU A 135 -16.97 -6.11 1.30
CA GLU A 135 -17.98 -7.05 1.76
C GLU A 135 -19.13 -6.34 2.48
N TRP A 136 -18.80 -5.38 3.35
CA TRP A 136 -19.77 -4.58 4.09
C TRP A 136 -20.61 -3.71 3.14
N PHE A 137 -19.97 -3.00 2.21
CA PHE A 137 -20.66 -2.11 1.29
C PHE A 137 -21.53 -2.87 0.29
N ASN A 138 -21.09 -4.04 -0.19
CA ASN A 138 -21.91 -4.89 -1.06
C ASN A 138 -23.22 -5.34 -0.39
N LYS A 139 -23.22 -5.61 0.93
CA LYS A 139 -24.45 -5.88 1.68
C LYS A 139 -25.37 -4.67 1.70
N ALA A 140 -24.83 -3.47 1.90
CA ALA A 140 -25.58 -2.23 1.83
C ALA A 140 -26.21 -2.03 0.43
N LEU A 141 -25.43 -2.28 -0.63
CA LEU A 141 -25.91 -2.23 -2.02
C LEU A 141 -27.05 -3.22 -2.27
N ASP A 142 -26.98 -4.44 -1.76
CA ASP A 142 -28.04 -5.43 -1.92
C ASP A 142 -29.35 -5.03 -1.24
N VAL A 143 -29.28 -4.34 -0.10
CA VAL A 143 -30.45 -3.73 0.52
C VAL A 143 -30.99 -2.57 -0.33
N ILE A 144 -30.11 -1.71 -0.83
CA ILE A 144 -30.49 -0.54 -1.65
C ILE A 144 -31.18 -0.98 -2.96
N LYS A 145 -30.70 -2.04 -3.60
CA LYS A 145 -31.29 -2.61 -4.82
C LYS A 145 -32.74 -3.10 -4.65
N THR A 146 -33.20 -3.29 -3.41
CA THR A 146 -34.62 -3.64 -3.18
C THR A 146 -35.58 -2.50 -3.47
N LEU A 147 -35.09 -1.25 -3.52
CA LEU A 147 -35.88 -0.03 -3.70
C LEU A 147 -37.02 0.15 -2.67
N ASP A 148 -36.98 -0.59 -1.56
CA ASP A 148 -37.91 -0.45 -0.44
C ASP A 148 -37.34 0.58 0.54
N GLU A 149 -37.89 1.79 0.51
CA GLU A 149 -37.46 2.91 1.35
C GLU A 149 -37.44 2.55 2.84
N LYS A 150 -38.42 1.78 3.33
CA LYS A 150 -38.47 1.41 4.76
C LYS A 150 -37.36 0.43 5.09
N LYS A 151 -37.09 -0.53 4.22
CA LYS A 151 -36.00 -1.49 4.39
C LYS A 151 -34.64 -0.82 4.33
N ILE A 152 -34.44 0.08 3.37
CA ILE A 152 -33.21 0.87 3.21
C ILE A 152 -32.97 1.71 4.46
N ARG A 153 -33.96 2.50 4.89
CA ARG A 153 -33.85 3.31 6.10
C ARG A 153 -33.56 2.46 7.33
N SER A 154 -34.27 1.35 7.50
CA SER A 154 -34.07 0.46 8.65
C SER A 154 -32.67 -0.16 8.69
N TYR A 155 -32.06 -0.43 7.54
CA TYR A 155 -30.71 -0.99 7.48
C TYR A 155 -29.65 0.07 7.80
N LEU A 156 -29.74 1.24 7.13
CA LEU A 156 -28.76 2.32 7.27
C LEU A 156 -28.73 2.95 8.67
N THR A 157 -29.79 2.77 9.47
CA THR A 157 -29.84 3.21 10.88
C THR A 157 -29.83 2.02 11.85
N GLY A 158 -29.48 0.82 11.39
CA GLY A 158 -29.49 -0.39 12.19
C GLY A 158 -28.10 -0.76 12.70
N ASP A 159 -28.08 -1.58 13.75
CA ASP A 159 -26.85 -2.03 14.43
C ASP A 159 -25.81 -2.66 13.48
N GLU A 160 -26.24 -3.34 12.41
CA GLU A 160 -25.33 -3.94 11.42
C GLU A 160 -24.54 -2.87 10.64
N PHE A 161 -25.21 -1.79 10.23
CA PHE A 161 -24.58 -0.72 9.48
C PHE A 161 -23.64 0.09 10.38
N GLU A 162 -24.11 0.48 11.56
CA GLU A 162 -23.31 1.20 12.56
C GLU A 162 -22.10 0.36 13.02
N GLY A 163 -22.30 -0.94 13.23
CA GLY A 163 -21.22 -1.87 13.58
C GLY A 163 -20.14 -1.95 12.50
N GLY A 164 -20.52 -1.95 11.23
CA GLY A 164 -19.53 -1.92 10.14
C GLY A 164 -18.74 -0.62 10.05
N LEU A 165 -19.36 0.53 10.30
CA LEU A 165 -18.64 1.81 10.40
C LEU A 165 -17.65 1.81 11.57
N ALA A 166 -18.05 1.28 12.72
CA ALA A 166 -17.18 1.16 13.89
C ALA A 166 -15.96 0.27 13.63
N GLU A 167 -16.15 -0.87 12.95
CA GLU A 167 -15.06 -1.76 12.55
C GLU A 167 -14.08 -1.07 11.58
N ILE A 168 -14.60 -0.33 10.60
CA ILE A 168 -13.77 0.47 9.67
C ILE A 168 -12.89 1.46 10.45
N ASP A 169 -13.46 2.18 11.42
CA ASP A 169 -12.72 3.14 12.24
C ASP A 169 -11.66 2.46 13.12
N GLU A 170 -11.97 1.29 13.69
CA GLU A 170 -11.01 0.49 14.46
C GLU A 170 -9.82 0.04 13.58
N MET A 171 -10.09 -0.56 12.42
CA MET A 171 -9.06 -0.99 11.48
C MET A 171 -8.19 0.18 10.99
N LYS A 172 -8.79 1.34 10.69
CA LYS A 172 -8.04 2.56 10.33
C LYS A 172 -7.11 3.00 11.46
N SER A 173 -7.60 3.01 12.70
CA SER A 173 -6.80 3.36 13.88
C SER A 173 -5.61 2.41 14.09
N GLU A 174 -5.81 1.10 13.86
CA GLU A 174 -4.71 0.12 13.91
C GLU A 174 -3.65 0.39 12.84
N ILE A 175 -4.08 0.65 11.60
CA ILE A 175 -3.20 0.98 10.47
C ILE A 175 -2.40 2.25 10.78
N ASP A 176 -3.07 3.32 11.22
CA ASP A 176 -2.42 4.60 11.54
C ASP A 176 -1.38 4.45 12.65
N LYS A 177 -1.67 3.62 13.66
CA LYS A 177 -0.72 3.33 14.74
C LYS A 177 0.51 2.57 14.23
N LEU A 178 0.34 1.62 13.31
CA LEU A 178 1.46 0.90 12.70
C LEU A 178 2.29 1.82 11.80
N ALA A 179 1.64 2.61 10.96
CA ALA A 179 2.29 3.59 10.09
C ALA A 179 3.06 4.65 10.89
N GLY A 180 2.49 5.11 12.01
CA GLY A 180 3.15 6.01 12.96
C GLY A 180 4.43 5.41 13.53
N LYS A 181 4.37 4.15 14.00
CA LYS A 181 5.56 3.44 14.49
C LYS A 181 6.65 3.28 13.42
N ALA A 182 6.26 2.92 12.19
CA ALA A 182 7.20 2.78 11.09
C ALA A 182 7.89 4.11 10.76
N LYS A 183 7.12 5.22 10.76
CA LYS A 183 7.65 6.56 10.56
C LYS A 183 8.63 6.97 11.67
N ASP A 184 8.27 6.74 12.93
CA ASP A 184 9.14 7.06 14.06
C ASP A 184 10.43 6.24 14.00
N TYR A 185 10.32 4.93 13.70
CA TYR A 185 11.48 4.06 13.52
C TYR A 185 12.43 4.59 12.43
N ARG A 186 11.89 5.00 11.29
CA ARG A 186 12.70 5.56 10.21
C ARG A 186 13.44 6.83 10.64
N LEU A 187 12.74 7.74 11.35
CA LEU A 187 13.34 8.98 11.84
C LEU A 187 14.45 8.73 12.87
N GLU A 188 14.32 7.70 13.69
CA GLU A 188 15.32 7.33 14.70
C GLU A 188 16.61 6.75 14.10
N ASN A 189 16.51 6.09 12.94
CA ASN A 189 17.62 5.38 12.31
C ASN A 189 18.20 6.09 11.06
N ASP A 190 17.63 7.24 10.65
CA ASP A 190 18.16 8.19 9.66
C ASP A 190 18.54 7.59 8.29
N PHE A 191 17.59 6.88 7.66
CA PHE A 191 17.70 6.35 6.28
C PHE A 191 16.43 6.63 5.44
#